data_AF-A0AAV7WGZ5-F1
#
_entry.id   AF-A0AAV7WGZ5-F1
#
_cell.length_a   1.000
_cell.length_b   1.000
_cell.length_c   1.000
_cell.angle_alpha   90.00
_cell.angle_beta   90.00
_cell.angle_gamma   90.00
#
_symmetry.space_group_name_H-M   'P 1'
#
loop_
_entity.id
_entity.type
_entity.pdbx_description
1 polymer ?
#
loop_
_entity_poly.entity_id
_entity_poly.type
_entity_poly.pdbx_seq_one_letter_code
_entity_poly.pdbx_strand_id
1 'polypeptide(L)'
;MSRLALSKSRLDKSRAVPVLMHAPPVSVDIVPGRLTESDWSSLVEREDGNENVGDIIADLLNRVMDECFAVYLARQSIPFTISQAKEAMIKIAEWRFLVCDEGEPGITLDCTCDWKEDEEPLPCVTDSWAQGSVPVIHTGLTPRPDDTQEFIADPVLNKVSAISDAVIVLRIVL
;
A
#
# COMPACT_ATOMS: atom_id res chain seq x y z
N MET A 1 -56.46 -3.99 -73.26
CA MET A 1 -55.09 -4.30 -73.74
C MET A 1 -54.76 -5.73 -73.27
N SER A 2 -55.32 -6.79 -73.85
CA SER A 2 -54.75 -7.61 -74.96
C SER A 2 -53.23 -7.77 -74.85
N ARG A 3 -52.64 -8.98 -74.70
CA ARG A 3 -52.89 -10.21 -75.46
C ARG A 3 -52.72 -11.51 -74.63
N LEU A 4 -53.67 -12.44 -74.81
CA LEU A 4 -53.56 -13.91 -74.74
C LEU A 4 -52.55 -14.40 -75.80
N ALA A 5 -51.96 -15.60 -75.87
CA ALA A 5 -51.76 -16.79 -75.04
C ALA A 5 -50.93 -17.77 -75.93
N LEU A 6 -50.41 -18.87 -75.34
CA LEU A 6 -50.06 -20.16 -75.99
C LEU A 6 -48.81 -20.15 -76.94
N SER A 7 -47.91 -21.15 -76.98
CA SER A 7 -47.99 -22.56 -76.59
C SER A 7 -46.67 -23.32 -76.84
N LYS A 8 -46.62 -24.55 -76.27
CA LYS A 8 -45.83 -25.76 -76.62
C LYS A 8 -44.39 -25.82 -76.11
N SER A 9 -43.87 -26.86 -75.42
CA SER A 9 -44.15 -28.32 -75.23
C SER A 9 -42.94 -29.11 -75.74
N ARG A 10 -42.60 -30.20 -75.01
CA ARG A 10 -41.62 -31.28 -75.31
C ARG A 10 -40.18 -30.98 -74.86
N LEU A 11 -39.39 -31.91 -74.35
CA LEU A 11 -39.53 -33.32 -73.99
C LEU A 11 -38.22 -33.66 -73.26
N ASP A 12 -38.33 -34.55 -72.29
CA ASP A 12 -37.29 -35.31 -71.61
C ASP A 12 -35.98 -35.54 -72.40
N LYS A 13 -34.85 -35.22 -71.77
CA LYS A 13 -33.60 -35.98 -71.96
C LYS A 13 -32.72 -35.77 -70.74
N SER A 14 -32.90 -36.66 -69.77
CA SER A 14 -31.90 -36.98 -68.75
C SER A 14 -30.49 -37.07 -69.39
N ARG A 15 -29.65 -36.06 -69.18
CA ARG A 15 -28.20 -36.22 -69.30
C ARG A 15 -27.67 -36.35 -67.89
N ALA A 16 -27.45 -37.60 -67.48
CA ALA A 16 -26.62 -37.90 -66.33
C ALA A 16 -25.29 -37.14 -66.50
N VAL A 17 -25.09 -36.12 -65.67
CA VAL A 17 -23.78 -35.52 -65.48
C VAL A 17 -22.93 -36.64 -64.87
N PRO A 18 -21.78 -37.01 -65.47
CA PRO A 18 -20.91 -37.96 -64.81
C PRO A 18 -20.55 -37.33 -63.46
N VAL A 19 -20.84 -38.06 -62.39
CA VAL A 19 -20.35 -37.76 -61.06
C VAL A 19 -18.84 -37.69 -61.19
N LEU A 20 -18.31 -36.47 -61.33
CA LEU A 20 -16.90 -36.19 -61.07
C LEU A 20 -16.69 -36.68 -59.64
N MET A 21 -15.95 -37.77 -59.52
CA MET A 21 -15.46 -38.25 -58.25
C MET A 21 -14.90 -37.03 -57.54
N HIS A 22 -15.54 -36.66 -56.42
CA HIS A 22 -15.06 -35.62 -55.54
C HIS A 22 -13.65 -36.08 -55.14
N ALA A 23 -12.62 -35.46 -55.72
CA ALA A 23 -11.26 -35.73 -55.30
C ALA A 23 -11.23 -35.52 -53.78
N PRO A 24 -10.56 -36.39 -53.01
CA PRO A 24 -10.41 -36.16 -51.57
C PRO A 24 -9.86 -34.74 -51.40
N PRO A 25 -10.36 -33.98 -50.40
CA PRO A 25 -9.84 -32.64 -50.13
C PRO A 25 -8.33 -32.76 -50.05
N VAL A 26 -7.63 -31.98 -50.89
CA VAL A 26 -6.17 -31.98 -50.95
C VAL A 26 -5.70 -31.38 -49.63
N SER A 27 -5.51 -32.22 -48.61
CA SER A 27 -4.93 -31.82 -47.34
C SER A 27 -3.45 -31.57 -47.59
N VAL A 28 -3.04 -30.32 -47.41
CA VAL A 28 -1.62 -29.95 -47.50
C VAL A 28 -0.95 -30.48 -46.24
N ASP A 29 -0.08 -31.47 -46.40
CA ASP A 29 0.71 -32.01 -45.30
C ASP A 29 1.96 -31.15 -45.11
N ILE A 30 2.15 -30.61 -43.91
CA ILE A 30 3.39 -29.93 -43.52
C ILE A 30 4.45 -30.96 -43.18
N VAL A 31 4.05 -32.04 -42.49
CA VAL A 31 4.86 -33.24 -42.30
C VAL A 31 4.06 -34.42 -42.83
N PRO A 32 4.52 -35.08 -43.92
CA PRO A 32 3.78 -36.15 -44.58
C PRO A 32 3.25 -37.21 -43.60
N GLY A 33 1.93 -37.42 -43.58
CA GLY A 33 1.27 -38.45 -42.75
C GLY A 33 1.34 -38.24 -41.23
N ARG A 34 1.79 -37.07 -40.76
CA ARG A 34 1.94 -36.76 -39.33
C ARG A 34 1.27 -35.45 -38.92
N LEU A 35 1.33 -34.42 -39.76
CA LEU A 35 0.83 -33.09 -39.44
C LEU A 35 0.26 -32.42 -40.70
N THR A 36 -1.04 -32.14 -40.67
CA THR A 36 -1.71 -31.38 -41.73
C THR A 36 -1.60 -29.87 -41.48
N GLU A 37 -1.79 -29.06 -42.52
CA GLU A 37 -1.85 -27.60 -42.41
C GLU A 37 -2.94 -27.14 -41.44
N SER A 38 -4.11 -27.80 -41.43
CA SER A 38 -5.18 -27.50 -40.49
C SER A 38 -4.81 -27.76 -39.03
N ASP A 39 -4.04 -28.83 -38.77
CA ASP A 39 -3.58 -29.14 -37.41
C ASP A 39 -2.58 -28.08 -36.93
N TRP A 40 -1.69 -27.64 -37.81
CA TRP A 40 -0.74 -26.57 -37.53
C TRP A 40 -1.43 -25.23 -37.28
N SER A 41 -2.35 -24.81 -38.15
CA SER A 41 -3.14 -23.58 -37.95
C SER A 41 -3.91 -23.62 -36.63
N SER A 42 -4.49 -24.76 -36.25
CA SER A 42 -5.19 -24.89 -34.97
C SER A 42 -4.24 -24.77 -33.76
N LEU A 43 -3.01 -25.29 -33.88
CA LEU A 43 -2.00 -25.16 -32.83
C LEU A 43 -1.54 -23.70 -32.66
N VAL A 44 -1.34 -22.99 -33.78
CA VAL A 44 -0.96 -21.57 -33.81
C VAL A 44 -2.09 -20.69 -33.25
N GLU A 45 -3.34 -20.88 -33.70
CA GLU A 45 -4.50 -20.13 -33.17
C GLU A 45 -4.66 -20.31 -31.65
N ARG A 46 -4.35 -21.51 -31.14
CA ARG A 46 -4.39 -21.79 -29.70
C ARG A 46 -3.25 -21.14 -28.93
N GLU A 47 -2.08 -20.97 -29.54
CA GLU A 47 -0.94 -20.26 -28.96
C GLU A 47 -1.21 -18.75 -28.91
N ASP A 48 -1.67 -18.17 -30.02
CA ASP A 48 -2.07 -16.77 -30.13
C ASP A 48 -3.19 -16.41 -29.13
N GLY A 49 -4.11 -17.35 -28.88
CA GLY A 49 -5.18 -17.19 -27.90
C GLY A 49 -4.73 -17.04 -26.44
N ASN A 50 -3.46 -17.31 -26.12
CA ASN A 50 -2.91 -17.21 -24.76
C ASN A 50 -1.97 -16.02 -24.56
N GLU A 51 -1.71 -15.20 -25.57
CA GLU A 51 -0.76 -14.09 -25.52
C GLU A 51 -1.10 -13.09 -24.39
N ASN A 52 -2.38 -12.93 -24.06
CA ASN A 52 -2.88 -11.94 -23.10
C ASN A 52 -2.79 -12.41 -21.63
N VAL A 53 -2.54 -13.69 -21.38
CA VAL A 53 -2.52 -14.24 -20.02
C VAL A 53 -1.39 -13.61 -19.19
N GLY A 54 -0.25 -13.32 -19.84
CA GLY A 54 0.87 -12.62 -19.21
C GLY A 54 0.47 -11.23 -18.71
N ASP A 55 -0.22 -10.46 -19.54
CA ASP A 55 -0.69 -9.11 -19.19
C ASP A 55 -1.70 -9.14 -18.05
N ILE A 56 -2.64 -10.09 -18.06
CA ILE A 56 -3.63 -10.25 -16.99
C ILE A 56 -2.95 -10.56 -15.65
N ILE A 57 -1.95 -11.45 -15.65
CA ILE A 57 -1.20 -11.79 -14.43
C ILE A 57 -0.38 -10.59 -13.96
N ALA A 58 0.28 -9.88 -14.87
CA ALA A 58 1.05 -8.68 -14.54
C ALA A 58 0.16 -7.60 -13.92
N ASP A 59 -1.01 -7.35 -14.49
CA ASP A 59 -1.99 -6.39 -13.97
C ASP A 59 -2.50 -6.79 -12.59
N LEU A 60 -2.79 -8.08 -12.38
CA LEU A 60 -3.22 -8.58 -11.08
C LEU A 60 -2.13 -8.39 -10.03
N LEU A 61 -0.89 -8.76 -10.34
CA LEU A 61 0.25 -8.60 -9.43
C LEU A 61 0.49 -7.13 -9.09
N ASN A 62 0.46 -6.24 -10.08
CA ASN A 62 0.61 -4.81 -9.84
C ASN A 62 -0.46 -4.29 -8.87
N ARG A 63 -1.74 -4.63 -9.09
CA ARG A 63 -2.83 -4.22 -8.18
C ARG A 63 -2.63 -4.77 -6.76
N VAL A 64 -2.25 -6.03 -6.63
CA VAL A 64 -2.00 -6.64 -5.32
C VAL A 64 -0.84 -5.94 -4.61
N MET A 65 0.24 -5.65 -5.33
CA MET A 65 1.40 -4.96 -4.79
C MET A 65 1.05 -3.54 -4.34
N ASP A 66 0.30 -2.79 -5.15
CA ASP A 66 -0.14 -1.44 -4.83
C ASP A 66 -1.02 -1.41 -3.56
N GLU A 67 -1.99 -2.33 -3.47
CA GLU A 67 -2.87 -2.43 -2.30
C GLU A 67 -2.10 -2.88 -1.04
N CYS A 68 -1.22 -3.87 -1.16
CA CYS A 68 -0.36 -4.29 -0.05
C CYS A 68 0.51 -3.14 0.45
N PHE A 69 1.08 -2.36 -0.47
CA PHE A 69 1.92 -1.23 -0.13
C PHE A 69 1.13 -0.09 0.51
N ALA A 70 -0.07 0.20 0.01
CA ALA A 70 -0.97 1.19 0.60
C ALA A 70 -1.34 0.82 2.06
N VAL A 71 -1.69 -0.44 2.30
CA VAL A 71 -1.98 -0.95 3.65
C VAL A 71 -0.74 -0.87 4.55
N TYR A 72 0.43 -1.22 4.02
CA TYR A 72 1.69 -1.11 4.76
C TYR A 72 1.99 0.34 5.17
N LEU A 73 1.88 1.30 4.24
CA LEU A 73 2.08 2.72 4.53
C LEU A 73 1.08 3.24 5.56
N ALA A 74 -0.20 2.88 5.44
CA ALA A 74 -1.22 3.26 6.42
C ALA A 74 -0.84 2.76 7.84
N ARG A 75 -0.37 1.51 7.95
CA ARG A 75 0.08 0.91 9.23
C ARG A 75 1.37 1.52 9.79
N GLN A 76 2.22 2.07 8.93
CA GLN A 76 3.50 2.69 9.28
C GLN A 76 3.38 4.18 9.59
N SER A 77 2.37 4.86 9.05
CA SER A 77 2.20 6.32 9.16
C SER A 77 2.25 6.82 10.61
N ILE A 78 1.40 6.30 11.49
CA ILE A 78 1.31 6.73 12.89
C ILE A 78 2.61 6.44 13.65
N PRO A 79 3.16 5.21 13.66
CA PRO A 79 4.42 4.93 14.36
C PRO A 79 5.60 5.78 13.86
N PHE A 80 5.69 5.97 12.55
CA PHE A 80 6.72 6.79 11.95
C PHE A 80 6.57 8.25 12.37
N THR A 81 5.39 8.85 12.21
CA THR A 81 5.15 10.25 12.57
C THR A 81 5.39 10.51 14.06
N ILE A 82 4.96 9.61 14.95
CA ILE A 82 5.21 9.76 16.39
C ILE A 82 6.72 9.71 16.68
N SER A 83 7.44 8.78 16.05
CA SER A 83 8.89 8.67 16.23
C SER A 83 9.61 9.92 15.74
N GLN A 84 9.24 10.41 14.56
CA GLN A 84 9.80 11.66 14.01
C GLN A 84 9.46 12.87 14.87
N ALA A 85 8.23 12.98 15.37
CA ALA A 85 7.82 14.07 16.25
C ALA A 85 8.60 14.04 17.57
N LYS A 86 8.77 12.85 18.16
CA LYS A 86 9.59 12.66 19.36
C LYS A 86 11.03 13.12 19.14
N GLU A 87 11.66 12.66 18.05
CA GLU A 87 13.03 13.04 17.75
C GLU A 87 13.17 14.54 17.48
N ALA A 88 12.21 15.15 16.78
CA ALA A 88 12.18 16.58 16.56
C ALA A 88 12.01 17.37 17.86
N MET A 89 11.12 16.95 18.76
CA MET A 89 10.94 17.59 20.07
C MET A 89 12.21 17.54 20.91
N ILE A 90 12.93 16.41 20.90
CA ILE A 90 14.21 16.28 21.59
C ILE A 90 15.23 17.27 21.01
N LYS A 91 15.34 17.33 19.67
CA LYS A 91 16.23 18.29 19.00
C LYS A 91 15.88 19.73 19.35
N ILE A 92 14.59 20.09 19.36
CA ILE A 92 14.12 21.43 19.73
C ILE A 92 14.45 21.74 21.19
N ALA A 93 14.29 20.79 22.11
CA ALA A 93 14.64 20.97 23.52
C ALA A 93 16.16 21.11 23.72
N GLU A 94 16.97 20.51 22.85
CA GLU A 94 18.43 20.66 22.86
C GLU A 94 18.89 21.96 22.19
N TRP A 95 18.05 22.61 21.39
CA TRP A 95 18.42 23.87 20.74
C TRP A 95 18.62 24.97 21.78
N ARG A 96 19.84 25.51 21.81
CA ARG A 96 20.17 26.74 22.53
C ARG A 96 19.70 27.92 21.70
N PHE A 97 18.47 28.37 21.93
CA PHE A 97 17.96 29.58 21.31
C PHE A 97 18.87 30.75 21.68
N LEU A 98 19.36 31.48 20.67
CA LEU A 98 20.23 32.63 20.86
C LEU A 98 19.41 33.90 20.65
N VAL A 99 19.53 34.86 21.56
CA VAL A 99 18.90 36.18 21.45
C VAL A 99 19.96 37.20 21.06
N CYS A 100 19.65 38.02 20.05
CA CYS A 100 20.45 39.19 19.70
C CYS A 100 20.01 40.35 20.58
N ASP A 101 20.95 41.00 21.27
CA ASP A 101 20.66 42.22 22.03
C ASP A 101 20.18 43.33 21.07
N GLU A 102 19.04 43.97 21.37
CA GLU A 102 18.45 45.02 20.52
C GLU A 102 19.15 46.39 20.67
N GLY A 103 20.18 46.49 21.52
CA GLY A 103 20.72 47.77 21.94
C GLY A 103 22.25 47.90 21.95
N GLU A 104 22.91 47.93 20.78
CA GLU A 104 24.17 48.71 20.67
C GLU A 104 24.20 49.59 19.41
N PRO A 105 23.94 50.91 19.53
CA PRO A 105 24.20 51.85 18.45
C PRO A 105 25.71 52.11 18.34
N GLY A 106 26.46 51.22 17.68
CA GLY A 106 27.90 51.42 17.54
C GLY A 106 28.74 50.23 17.06
N ILE A 107 28.16 49.28 16.33
CA ILE A 107 28.84 48.09 15.82
C ILE A 107 29.97 48.51 14.86
N THR A 108 31.21 48.51 15.36
CA THR A 108 32.40 48.62 14.52
C THR A 108 32.54 47.35 13.68
N LEU A 109 33.17 47.45 12.51
CA LEU A 109 33.19 46.45 11.43
C LEU A 109 33.76 45.06 11.82
N ASP A 110 34.17 44.86 13.07
CA ASP A 110 34.77 43.62 13.60
C ASP A 110 33.89 42.92 14.67
N CYS A 111 32.68 43.42 14.89
CA CYS A 111 31.78 42.91 15.91
C CYS A 111 31.12 41.59 15.47
N THR A 112 31.66 40.49 15.99
CA THR A 112 30.88 39.28 16.21
C THR A 112 29.71 39.71 17.10
N CYS A 113 28.51 39.73 16.53
CA CYS A 113 27.27 40.00 17.26
C CYS A 113 27.26 39.13 18.53
N ASP A 114 27.10 39.73 19.71
CA ASP A 114 27.06 39.05 21.01
C ASP A 114 25.77 38.23 21.14
N TRP A 115 25.66 37.15 20.36
CA TRP A 115 24.59 36.17 20.48
C TRP A 115 24.75 35.44 21.82
N LYS A 116 23.82 35.68 22.74
CA LYS A 116 23.79 35.03 24.06
C LYS A 116 22.69 33.98 24.08
N GLU A 117 22.90 32.92 24.86
CA GLU A 117 21.85 31.92 25.12
C GLU A 117 20.66 32.61 25.79
N ASP A 118 19.45 32.28 25.32
CA ASP A 118 18.19 32.72 25.90
C ASP A 118 17.98 32.08 27.28
N GLU A 119 17.45 32.85 28.21
CA GLU A 119 17.12 32.37 29.56
C GLU A 119 15.74 31.70 29.56
N GLU A 120 15.57 30.62 30.34
CA GLU A 120 14.26 29.97 30.44
C GLU A 120 13.21 30.94 31.00
N PRO A 121 12.01 31.05 30.39
CA PRO A 121 10.98 31.92 30.88
C PRO A 121 10.54 31.49 32.28
N LEU A 122 10.34 32.46 33.17
CA LEU A 122 9.87 32.20 34.52
C LEU A 122 8.51 31.46 34.48
N PRO A 123 8.31 30.44 35.34
CA PRO A 123 7.04 29.75 35.42
C PRO A 123 5.92 30.75 35.72
N CYS A 124 4.84 30.70 34.95
CA CYS A 124 3.68 31.54 35.19
C CYS A 124 3.08 31.23 36.57
N VAL A 125 2.61 32.27 37.27
CA VAL A 125 1.86 32.08 38.51
C VAL A 125 0.60 31.28 38.19
N THR A 126 0.40 30.15 38.88
CA THR A 126 -0.81 29.34 38.76
C THR A 126 -2.02 30.23 39.00
N ASP A 127 -2.92 30.31 38.02
CA ASP A 127 -4.14 31.08 38.14
C ASP A 127 -4.96 30.61 39.36
N SER A 128 -5.65 31.54 40.01
CA SER A 128 -6.50 31.27 41.18
C SER A 128 -7.59 30.24 40.88
N TRP A 129 -7.95 30.04 39.60
CA TRP A 129 -8.90 29.00 39.16
C TRP A 129 -8.27 27.62 38.95
N ALA A 130 -6.93 27.54 38.84
CA ALA A 130 -6.21 26.28 38.66
C ALA A 130 -5.70 25.68 39.98
N GLN A 131 -5.78 26.43 41.09
CA GLN A 131 -5.39 25.96 42.42
C GLN A 131 -6.27 24.78 42.84
N GLY A 132 -5.69 23.57 42.90
CA GLY A 132 -6.38 22.33 43.29
C GLY A 132 -6.89 21.48 42.12
N SER A 133 -6.65 21.87 40.86
CA SER A 133 -7.03 21.06 39.68
C SER A 133 -6.14 19.83 39.49
N VAL A 134 -4.93 19.83 40.06
CA VAL A 134 -4.01 18.68 40.09
C VAL A 134 -4.05 18.06 41.49
N PRO A 135 -4.43 16.79 41.65
CA PRO A 135 -4.41 16.12 42.94
C PRO A 135 -2.98 16.09 43.50
N VAL A 136 -2.78 16.70 44.66
CA VAL A 136 -1.52 16.58 45.39
C VAL A 136 -1.51 15.21 46.06
N ILE A 137 -0.83 14.24 45.45
CA ILE A 137 -0.60 12.94 46.09
C ILE A 137 0.53 13.14 47.11
N HIS A 138 0.16 13.24 48.38
CA HIS A 138 1.13 13.15 49.47
C HIS A 138 1.63 11.70 49.54
N THR A 139 2.72 11.40 48.82
CA THR A 139 3.48 10.19 49.08
C THR A 139 4.15 10.38 50.44
N GLY A 140 3.49 9.96 51.51
CA GLY A 140 4.08 9.90 52.83
C GLY A 140 5.31 9.01 52.76
N LEU A 141 6.50 9.62 52.70
CA LEU A 141 7.75 8.91 52.94
C LEU A 141 7.84 8.65 54.45
N THR A 142 7.06 7.67 54.93
CA THR A 142 7.39 6.99 56.17
C THR A 142 8.69 6.20 55.90
N PRO A 143 9.78 6.41 56.67
CA PRO A 143 10.96 5.57 56.55
C PRO A 143 10.55 4.14 56.89
N ARG A 144 10.60 3.26 55.89
CA ARG A 144 10.25 1.85 56.05
C ARG A 144 11.40 1.17 56.81
N PRO A 145 11.17 0.53 57.97
CA PRO A 145 12.15 -0.39 58.53
C PRO A 145 12.22 -1.65 57.65
N ASP A 146 13.45 -2.00 57.31
CA ASP A 146 13.99 -3.20 56.64
C ASP A 146 13.04 -4.20 55.97
N ASP A 147 13.29 -4.38 54.67
CA ASP A 147 13.13 -5.56 53.82
C ASP A 147 12.35 -6.76 54.39
N THR A 148 11.11 -6.92 53.90
CA THR A 148 10.60 -8.23 53.49
C THR A 148 9.66 -8.02 52.30
N GLN A 149 9.97 -8.77 51.26
CA GLN A 149 9.46 -8.72 49.91
C GLN A 149 8.08 -9.40 49.82
N GLU A 150 7.03 -8.66 49.48
CA GLU A 150 5.81 -9.24 48.92
C GLU A 150 5.29 -8.38 47.76
N PHE A 151 5.21 -9.03 46.60
CA PHE A 151 4.91 -8.49 45.29
C PHE A 151 3.40 -8.51 45.10
N ILE A 152 2.72 -7.36 45.17
CA ILE A 152 1.29 -7.27 44.81
C ILE A 152 1.21 -6.71 43.39
N ALA A 153 0.81 -7.58 42.46
CA ALA A 153 0.68 -7.26 41.05
C ALA A 153 -0.57 -6.40 40.80
N ASP A 154 -0.37 -5.21 40.23
CA ASP A 154 -1.48 -4.35 39.77
C ASP A 154 -2.12 -4.92 38.48
N PRO A 155 -3.43 -5.23 38.48
CA PRO A 155 -4.09 -5.89 37.36
C PRO A 155 -4.33 -4.98 36.13
N VAL A 156 -4.13 -3.67 36.27
CA VAL A 156 -4.35 -2.69 35.19
C VAL A 156 -3.11 -2.55 34.30
N LEU A 157 -1.91 -2.58 34.90
CA LEU A 157 -0.65 -2.50 34.14
C LEU A 157 -0.42 -3.76 33.30
N ASN A 158 -0.84 -4.92 33.81
CA ASN A 158 -0.79 -6.18 33.06
C ASN A 158 -1.72 -6.21 31.84
N LYS A 159 -2.84 -5.48 31.85
CA LYS A 159 -3.71 -5.40 30.66
C LYS A 159 -3.12 -4.55 29.55
N VAL A 160 -2.48 -3.43 29.89
CA VAL A 160 -1.84 -2.54 28.90
C VAL A 160 -0.60 -3.22 28.31
N SER A 161 0.19 -3.93 29.14
CA SER A 161 1.30 -4.76 28.65
C SER A 161 0.81 -5.90 27.76
N ALA A 162 -0.22 -6.64 28.18
CA ALA A 162 -0.74 -7.77 27.40
C ALA A 162 -1.32 -7.35 26.03
N ILE A 163 -1.91 -6.15 25.93
CA ILE A 163 -2.40 -5.60 24.66
C ILE A 163 -1.21 -5.19 23.77
N SER A 164 -0.17 -4.59 24.35
CA SER A 164 1.06 -4.25 23.62
C SER A 164 1.75 -5.50 23.08
N ASP A 165 1.90 -6.52 23.92
CA ASP A 165 2.58 -7.77 23.56
C ASP A 165 1.78 -8.59 22.55
N ALA A 166 0.45 -8.63 22.64
CA ALA A 166 -0.40 -9.29 21.65
C ALA A 166 -0.34 -8.61 20.27
N VAL A 167 -0.25 -7.28 20.22
CA VAL A 167 -0.11 -6.53 18.96
C VAL A 167 1.29 -6.69 18.36
N ILE A 168 2.33 -6.79 19.18
CA ILE A 168 3.70 -7.04 18.73
C ILE A 168 3.87 -8.47 18.21
N VAL A 169 3.34 -9.48 18.90
CA VAL A 169 3.42 -10.89 18.48
C VAL A 169 2.63 -11.13 17.19
N LEU A 170 1.46 -10.50 17.01
CA LEU A 170 0.69 -10.60 15.77
C LEU A 170 1.39 -9.93 14.57
N ARG A 171 2.31 -8.98 14.81
CA ARG A 171 3.17 -8.36 13.77
C ARG A 171 4.41 -9.18 13.41
N ILE A 172 4.76 -10.21 14.18
CA ILE A 172 5.94 -11.06 13.92
C ILE A 172 5.57 -12.38 13.22
N VAL A 173 4.31 -12.83 13.33
CA VAL A 173 3.85 -14.14 12.83
C VAL A 173 3.03 -14.06 11.53
N LEU A 174 2.67 -12.86 11.06
CA LEU A 174 1.99 -12.59 9.78
C LEU A 174 2.87 -11.69 8.90
#